data_AF-A0A1H5GMC9-F1
#
_entry.id   AF-A0A1H5GMC9-F1
#
_cell.length_a   1.000
_cell.length_b   1.000
_cell.length_c   1.000
_cell.angle_alpha   90.00
_cell.angle_beta   90.00
_cell.angle_gamma   90.00
#
_symmetry.space_group_name_H-M   'P 1'
#
loop_
_entity.id
_entity.type
_entity.pdbx_description
1 polymer ?
#
loop_
_entity_poly.entity_id
_entity_poly.type
_entity_poly.pdbx_seq_one_letter_code
_entity_poly.pdbx_strand_id
1 'polypeptide(L)'
;MKLLKKYNLSINKNISVVTTDNKKQILSHFISFWDNIEEIKEDLLPEIDSVINGKLEFNDIGADVVGLAYIEQSNTKLIESDLGHSDFELPTSDFKELIMEWLAILESTDR
;
A
#
# COMPACT_ATOMS: atom_id res chain seq x y z
N MET A 1 0.72 -12.85 -5.57
CA MET A 1 0.63 -13.20 -4.13
C MET A 1 1.98 -13.60 -3.52
N LYS A 2 3.11 -13.28 -4.15
CA LYS A 2 4.44 -13.57 -3.58
C LYS A 2 4.76 -12.55 -2.49
N LEU A 3 4.43 -11.28 -2.71
CA LEU A 3 4.74 -10.23 -1.75
C LEU A 3 3.77 -10.19 -0.58
N LEU A 4 2.46 -10.40 -0.79
CA LEU A 4 1.54 -10.53 0.35
C LEU A 4 2.05 -11.57 1.36
N LYS A 5 2.51 -12.74 0.88
CA LYS A 5 3.10 -13.76 1.75
C LYS A 5 4.44 -13.32 2.38
N LYS A 6 5.33 -12.66 1.62
CA LYS A 6 6.60 -12.10 2.13
C LYS A 6 6.38 -11.20 3.34
N TYR A 7 5.31 -10.39 3.30
CA TYR A 7 4.96 -9.44 4.33
C TYR A 7 3.98 -9.98 5.38
N ASN A 8 3.70 -11.29 5.41
CA ASN A 8 2.72 -11.90 6.33
C ASN A 8 1.33 -11.24 6.25
N LEU A 9 0.91 -10.92 5.02
CA LEU A 9 -0.39 -10.38 4.69
C LEU A 9 -1.26 -11.48 4.08
N SER A 10 -2.56 -11.39 4.32
CA SER A 10 -3.57 -12.33 3.81
C SER A 10 -4.84 -11.60 3.44
N ILE A 11 -5.72 -12.22 2.63
CA ILE A 11 -7.01 -11.66 2.26
C ILE A 11 -8.10 -12.33 3.09
N ASN A 12 -8.92 -11.54 3.77
CA ASN A 12 -10.04 -12.06 4.55
C ASN A 12 -11.28 -12.34 3.67
N LYS A 13 -12.37 -12.82 4.28
CA LYS A 13 -13.62 -13.13 3.56
C LYS A 13 -14.34 -11.91 2.97
N ASN A 14 -14.03 -10.71 3.46
CA ASN A 14 -14.63 -9.45 2.99
C ASN A 14 -13.78 -8.76 1.92
N ILE A 15 -12.77 -9.47 1.40
CA ILE A 15 -11.79 -8.94 0.43
C ILE A 15 -11.14 -7.68 1.02
N SER A 16 -10.39 -7.89 2.10
CA SER A 16 -9.52 -6.86 2.70
C SER A 16 -8.19 -7.50 3.08
N VAL A 17 -7.12 -6.74 2.98
CA VAL A 17 -5.77 -7.15 3.40
C VAL A 17 -5.69 -7.09 4.93
N VAL A 18 -5.29 -8.20 5.53
CA VAL A 18 -5.15 -8.34 6.99
C VAL A 18 -3.84 -8.98 7.36
N THR A 19 -3.35 -8.69 8.56
CA THR A 19 -2.17 -9.32 9.14
C THR A 19 -2.37 -9.61 10.63
N THR A 20 -1.67 -10.64 11.12
CA THR A 20 -1.54 -10.91 12.56
C THR A 20 -0.27 -10.28 13.16
N ASP A 21 0.57 -9.66 12.33
CA ASP A 21 1.78 -8.97 12.79
C ASP A 21 1.46 -7.51 13.14
N ASN A 22 1.49 -7.19 14.44
CA ASN A 22 1.20 -5.84 14.94
C ASN A 22 2.06 -4.74 14.31
N LYS A 23 3.28 -5.06 13.85
CA LYS A 23 4.17 -4.08 13.20
C LYS A 23 3.80 -3.78 11.76
N LYS A 24 2.88 -4.55 11.17
CA LYS A 24 2.48 -4.44 9.76
C LYS A 24 1.01 -4.02 9.60
N GLN A 25 0.33 -3.67 10.69
CA GLN A 25 -1.08 -3.26 10.66
C GLN A 25 -1.29 -2.04 9.77
N ILE A 26 -0.38 -1.06 9.83
CA ILE A 26 -0.44 0.13 8.96
C ILE A 26 -0.36 -0.26 7.49
N LEU A 27 0.51 -1.22 7.12
CA LEU A 27 0.62 -1.71 5.75
C LEU A 27 -0.65 -2.41 5.29
N SER A 28 -1.21 -3.30 6.11
CA SER A 28 -2.44 -4.01 5.74
C SER A 28 -3.64 -3.07 5.60
N HIS A 29 -3.76 -2.09 6.50
CA HIS A 29 -4.85 -1.12 6.43
C HIS A 29 -4.65 -0.14 5.27
N PHE A 30 -3.42 0.31 5.00
CA PHE A 30 -3.14 1.24 3.92
C PHE A 30 -3.50 0.61 2.58
N ILE A 31 -3.05 -0.63 2.34
CA ILE A 31 -3.40 -1.35 1.10
C ILE A 31 -4.92 -1.57 1.02
N SER A 32 -5.58 -1.94 2.13
CA SER A 32 -7.03 -2.17 2.15
C SER A 32 -7.87 -0.90 1.96
N PHE A 33 -7.33 0.27 2.33
CA PHE A 33 -8.01 1.55 2.16
C PHE A 33 -8.20 1.90 0.68
N TRP A 34 -7.20 1.60 -0.14
CA TRP A 34 -7.29 1.73 -1.58
C TRP A 34 -8.10 0.57 -2.16
N ASP A 35 -9.42 0.63 -2.08
CA ASP A 35 -10.32 -0.42 -2.58
C ASP A 35 -11.04 -0.08 -3.90
N ASN A 36 -10.84 1.14 -4.42
CA ASN A 36 -11.34 1.59 -5.71
C ASN A 36 -10.30 1.37 -6.83
N ILE A 37 -10.64 0.54 -7.82
CA ILE A 37 -9.76 0.23 -8.98
C ILE A 37 -9.36 1.47 -9.77
N GLU A 38 -10.30 2.38 -10.02
CA GLU A 38 -10.06 3.57 -10.84
C GLU A 38 -9.07 4.51 -10.14
N GLU A 39 -9.30 4.78 -8.85
CA GLU A 39 -8.39 5.60 -8.03
C GLU A 39 -6.99 4.99 -7.93
N ILE A 40 -6.86 3.66 -7.81
CA ILE A 40 -5.55 3.01 -7.81
C ILE A 40 -4.81 3.22 -9.14
N LYS A 41 -5.52 3.11 -10.26
CA LYS A 41 -4.94 3.19 -11.61
C LYS A 41 -4.63 4.62 -12.05
N GLU A 42 -5.48 5.56 -11.69
CA GLU A 42 -5.41 6.95 -12.14
C GLU A 42 -4.62 7.83 -11.18
N ASP A 43 -4.60 7.51 -9.88
CA ASP A 43 -3.93 8.32 -8.86
C ASP A 43 -2.75 7.58 -8.21
N LEU A 44 -3.00 6.48 -7.49
CA LEU A 44 -1.96 5.87 -6.64
C LEU A 44 -0.74 5.35 -7.43
N LEU A 45 -0.97 4.51 -8.45
CA LEU A 45 0.12 3.91 -9.22
C LEU A 45 0.92 4.95 -10.02
N PRO A 46 0.29 5.91 -10.73
CA PRO A 46 1.02 6.97 -11.44
C PRO A 46 1.92 7.81 -10.53
N GLU A 47 1.48 8.08 -9.30
CA GLU A 47 2.27 8.83 -8.32
C GLU A 47 3.50 8.04 -7.84
N ILE A 48 3.31 6.76 -7.49
CA ILE A 48 4.43 5.85 -7.14
C ILE A 48 5.43 5.78 -8.32
N ASP A 49 4.93 5.65 -9.54
CA ASP A 49 5.77 5.56 -10.74
C ASP A 49 6.50 6.85 -11.05
N SER A 50 5.93 8.00 -10.73
CA SER A 50 6.61 9.28 -10.91
C SER A 50 7.83 9.39 -10.01
N VAL A 51 7.77 8.88 -8.77
CA VAL A 51 8.93 8.82 -7.86
C VAL A 51 9.95 7.78 -8.33
N ILE A 52 9.53 6.55 -8.63
CA ILE A 52 10.45 5.47 -9.06
C ILE A 52 11.26 5.87 -10.31
N ASN A 53 10.59 6.50 -11.28
CA ASN A 53 11.22 6.94 -12.53
C ASN A 53 12.01 8.25 -12.38
N GLY A 54 12.12 8.82 -11.17
CA GLY A 54 12.86 10.05 -10.90
C GLY A 54 12.23 11.31 -11.52
N LYS A 55 10.93 11.28 -11.83
CA LYS A 55 10.19 12.50 -12.21
C LYS A 55 9.93 13.38 -10.99
N LEU A 56 9.73 12.74 -9.84
CA LEU A 56 9.64 13.36 -8.52
C LEU A 56 10.74 12.79 -7.62
N GLU A 57 11.26 13.62 -6.71
CA GLU A 57 12.25 13.18 -5.70
C GLU A 57 11.59 12.33 -4.61
N PHE A 58 10.40 12.75 -4.19
CA PHE A 58 9.52 12.03 -3.27
C PHE A 58 8.06 12.41 -3.57
N ASN A 59 7.13 11.64 -3.01
CA ASN A 59 5.72 12.03 -2.93
C ASN A 59 5.09 11.49 -1.63
N ASP A 60 4.03 12.13 -1.15
CA ASP A 60 3.29 11.76 0.05
C ASP A 60 1.82 11.49 -0.28
N ILE A 61 1.35 10.28 0.03
CA ILE A 61 0.00 9.81 -0.33
C ILE A 61 -0.74 9.43 0.94
N GLY A 62 -1.79 10.19 1.27
CA GLY A 62 -2.62 9.95 2.44
C GLY A 62 -3.63 8.83 2.25
N ALA A 63 -3.95 8.13 3.33
CA ALA A 63 -5.02 7.14 3.41
C ALA A 63 -5.92 7.42 4.63
N ASP A 64 -6.54 8.62 4.67
CA ASP A 64 -7.38 9.10 5.77
C ASP A 64 -6.80 8.76 7.16
N VAL A 65 -7.60 8.19 8.08
CA VAL A 65 -7.20 7.79 9.44
C VAL A 65 -6.11 6.71 9.49
N VAL A 66 -5.82 6.03 8.37
CA VAL A 66 -4.87 4.91 8.35
C VAL A 66 -3.43 5.41 8.47
N GLY A 67 -3.11 6.52 7.81
CA GLY A 67 -1.80 7.15 7.81
C GLY A 67 -1.35 7.62 6.44
N LEU A 68 -0.07 7.99 6.35
CA LEU A 68 0.58 8.56 5.17
C LEU A 68 1.62 7.60 4.61
N ALA A 69 1.64 7.41 3.28
CA ALA A 69 2.74 6.80 2.57
C ALA A 69 3.69 7.88 2.03
N TYR A 70 4.83 8.05 2.70
CA TYR A 70 5.93 8.87 2.22
C TYR A 70 6.86 8.04 1.34
N ILE A 71 6.81 8.28 0.04
CA ILE A 71 7.43 7.47 -1.01
C ILE A 71 8.71 8.17 -1.48
N GLU A 72 9.85 7.55 -1.25
CA GLU A 72 11.13 7.92 -1.83
C GLU A 72 11.51 6.88 -2.90
N GLN A 73 12.50 7.18 -3.74
CA GLN A 73 12.87 6.27 -4.85
C GLN A 73 13.28 4.86 -4.37
N SER A 74 13.91 4.77 -3.19
CA SER A 74 14.43 3.51 -2.64
C SER A 74 13.47 2.84 -1.66
N ASN A 75 12.87 3.62 -0.76
CA ASN A 75 12.02 3.14 0.32
C ASN A 75 10.74 3.96 0.43
N THR A 76 9.67 3.30 0.87
CA THR A 76 8.42 3.91 1.26
C THR A 76 8.26 3.77 2.76
N LYS A 77 7.87 4.85 3.43
CA LYS A 77 7.58 4.90 4.87
C LYS A 77 6.09 5.10 5.06
N LEU A 78 5.46 4.21 5.80
CA LEU A 78 4.09 4.35 6.27
C LEU A 78 4.15 4.90 7.69
N ILE A 79 3.60 6.10 7.89
CA ILE A 79 3.72 6.87 9.13
C ILE A 79 2.39 7.57 9.48
N GLU A 80 2.35 8.26 10.62
CA GLU A 80 1.26 9.17 11.01
C GLU A 80 -0.12 8.49 11.09
N SER A 81 -0.17 7.25 11.60
CA SER A 81 -1.44 6.53 11.79
C SER A 81 -2.22 7.04 13.00
N ASP A 82 -3.41 7.59 12.77
CA ASP A 82 -4.36 7.97 13.83
C ASP A 82 -4.96 6.75 14.56
N LEU A 83 -4.82 5.55 13.98
CA LEU A 83 -5.22 4.28 14.58
C LEU A 83 -4.19 3.72 15.59
N GLY A 84 -3.08 4.43 15.80
CA GLY A 84 -2.02 4.03 16.74
C GLY A 84 -1.17 2.86 16.23
N HIS A 85 -1.12 2.63 14.92
CA HIS A 85 -0.23 1.65 14.33
C HIS A 85 1.23 2.12 14.38
N SER A 86 2.14 1.17 14.52
CA SER A 86 3.57 1.49 14.42
C SER A 86 3.95 1.83 12.99
N ASP A 87 4.84 2.79 12.84
CA ASP A 87 5.47 3.12 11.57
C ASP A 87 6.11 1.89 10.93
N PHE A 88 6.06 1.84 9.60
CA PHE A 88 6.57 0.72 8.82
C PHE A 88 7.32 1.21 7.58
N GLU A 89 8.44 0.58 7.26
CA GLU A 89 9.24 0.91 6.08
C GLU A 89 9.48 -0.34 5.24
N LEU A 90 9.41 -0.17 3.92
CA LEU A 90 9.69 -1.21 2.93
C LEU A 90 10.30 -0.61 1.66
N PRO A 91 10.99 -1.42 0.84
CA PRO A 91 11.46 -0.97 -0.47
C PRO A 91 10.30 -0.46 -1.33
N THR A 92 10.49 0.65 -2.04
CA THR A 92 9.43 1.24 -2.88
C THR A 92 9.00 0.30 -4.01
N SER A 93 9.93 -0.52 -4.52
CA SER A 93 9.62 -1.58 -5.48
C SER A 93 8.62 -2.59 -4.91
N ASP A 94 8.79 -2.97 -3.64
CA ASP A 94 7.91 -3.92 -2.98
C ASP A 94 6.56 -3.28 -2.68
N PHE A 95 6.55 -2.00 -2.29
CA PHE A 95 5.32 -1.25 -2.10
C PHE A 95 4.48 -1.21 -3.38
N LYS A 96 5.09 -0.82 -4.51
CA LYS A 96 4.43 -0.84 -5.82
C LYS A 96 3.88 -2.23 -6.16
N GLU A 97 4.70 -3.27 -6.01
CA GLU A 97 4.30 -4.63 -6.37
C GLU A 97 3.18 -5.16 -5.45
N LEU A 98 3.13 -4.75 -4.17
CA LEU A 98 2.00 -5.02 -3.28
C LEU A 98 0.70 -4.33 -3.76
N ILE A 99 0.76 -3.05 -4.16
CA ILE A 99 -0.40 -2.34 -4.72
C ILE A 99 -0.88 -3.01 -6.01
N MET A 100 0.04 -3.44 -6.88
CA MET A 100 -0.31 -4.18 -8.10
C MET A 100 -0.91 -5.56 -7.80
N GLU A 101 -0.35 -6.31 -6.84
CA GLU A 101 -0.95 -7.59 -6.41
C GLU A 101 -2.35 -7.39 -5.85
N TRP A 102 -2.58 -6.28 -5.14
CA TRP A 102 -3.88 -5.92 -4.60
C TRP A 102 -4.88 -5.52 -5.68
N LEU A 103 -4.47 -4.65 -6.62
CA LEU A 103 -5.27 -4.27 -7.78
C LEU A 103 -5.76 -5.50 -8.57
N ALA A 104 -4.87 -6.46 -8.82
CA ALA A 104 -5.23 -7.70 -9.51
C ALA A 104 -6.25 -8.55 -8.73
N ILE A 105 -6.24 -8.48 -7.39
CA ILE A 105 -7.24 -9.14 -6.55
C ILE A 105 -8.59 -8.45 -6.71
N LEU A 106 -8.63 -7.11 -6.60
CA LEU A 106 -9.86 -6.33 -6.78
C LEU A 106 -10.50 -6.61 -8.15
N GLU A 107 -9.72 -6.54 -9.22
CA GLU A 107 -10.15 -6.84 -10.60
C GLU A 107 -10.71 -8.26 -10.75
N SER A 108 -10.11 -9.24 -10.06
CA SER A 108 -10.60 -10.63 -10.11
C SER A 108 -11.91 -10.85 -9.34
N THR A 109 -12.30 -9.88 -8.50
CA THR A 109 -13.46 -9.96 -7.63
C THR A 109 -14.62 -9.04 -8.07
N ASP A 110 -14.53 -8.43 -9.26
CA ASP A 110 -15.49 -7.43 -9.78
C ASP A 110 -15.83 -6.33 -8.75
N ARG A 111 -14.79 -5.87 -8.02
CA ARG A 111 -14.88 -4.73 -7.10
C ARG A 111 -14.32 -3.47 -7.74
#